data_AF-A0A9N9H8M9-F1
#
_entry.id   AF-A0A9N9H8M9-F1
#
_cell.length_a   1.000
_cell.length_b   1.000
_cell.length_c   1.000
_cell.angle_alpha   90.00
_cell.angle_beta   90.00
_cell.angle_gamma   90.00
#
_symmetry.space_group_name_H-M   'P 1'
#
loop_
_entity.id
_entity.type
_entity.pdbx_description
1 polymer ?
#
loop_
_entity_poly.entity_id
_entity_poly.type
_entity_poly.pdbx_seq_one_letter_code
_entity_poly.pdbx_strand_id
1 'polypeptide(L)' 'LAFEWYLKSAIAEHNCIIHTKFFRWIKYDNFRNIEEVGKGGFSVVYKTSYELDEVAIKIIKDSHKNKKVFLNENS' A
#
# COMPACT_ATOMS: atom_id res chain seq x y z
N LEU A 1 6.00 -22.00 -2.19
CA LEU A 1 5.47 -22.93 -3.21
C LEU A 1 3.94 -22.89 -3.27
N ALA A 2 3.19 -23.24 -2.23
CA ALA A 2 1.71 -23.08 -2.24
C ALA A 2 1.25 -21.61 -2.29
N PHE A 3 1.93 -20.72 -1.56
CA PHE A 3 1.65 -19.28 -1.56
C PHE A 3 1.91 -18.61 -2.93
N GLU A 4 2.99 -19.00 -3.60
CA GLU A 4 3.32 -18.55 -4.96
C GLU A 4 2.23 -18.94 -5.98
N TRP A 5 1.70 -20.15 -5.87
CA TRP A 5 0.63 -20.63 -6.74
C TRP A 5 -0.67 -19.86 -6.51
N TYR A 6 -1.00 -19.58 -5.25
CA TYR A 6 -2.17 -18.78 -4.89
C TYR A 6 -2.09 -17.34 -5.44
N LEU A 7 -0.91 -16.72 -5.38
CA LEU A 7 -0.69 -15.41 -5.98
C LEU A 7 -0.83 -15.46 -7.51
N LYS A 8 -0.27 -16.48 -8.16
CA LYS A 8 -0.37 -16.63 -9.61
C LYS A 8 -1.81 -16.88 -10.09
N SER A 9 -2.61 -17.65 -9.36
CA SER A 9 -4.02 -17.90 -9.72
C SER A 9 -4.89 -16.65 -9.54
N ALA A 10 -4.70 -15.92 -8.44
CA ALA A 10 -5.40 -14.65 -8.22
C ALA A 10 -5.06 -13.63 -9.33
N ILE A 11 -3.80 -13.56 -9.77
CA ILE A 11 -3.37 -12.69 -10.87
C ILE A 11 -3.95 -13.15 -12.22
N ALA A 12 -4.12 -14.46 -12.44
CA ALA A 12 -4.67 -14.99 -13.69
C ALA A 12 -6.18 -14.68 -13.85
N GLU A 13 -6.95 -14.70 -12.77
CA GLU A 13 -8.40 -14.42 -12.81
C GLU A 13 -8.75 -12.94 -13.06
N HIS A 14 -7.83 -12.02 -12.77
CA HIS A 14 -8.02 -10.57 -12.95
C HIS A 14 -7.46 -10.01 -14.26
N ASN A 15 -6.92 -10.85 -15.15
CA ASN A 15 -6.23 -10.41 -16.38
C ASN A 15 -7.14 -10.18 -17.61
N CYS A 16 -8.46 -10.14 -17.46
CA CYS A 16 -9.33 -9.63 -18.53
C CYS A 16 -9.90 -8.26 -18.15
N ILE A 17 -9.49 -7.27 -18.95
CA ILE A 17 -9.85 -5.85 -18.96
C ILE A 17 -8.95 -5.00 -18.04
N ILE A 18 -7.88 -4.47 -18.68
CA ILE A 18 -6.99 -3.33 -18.33
C ILE A 18 -6.12 -3.44 -17.06
N HIS A 19 -4.98 -4.12 -17.21
CA HIS A 19 -3.76 -3.77 -16.48
C HIS A 19 -3.20 -2.43 -16.98
N THR A 20 -3.87 -1.33 -16.65
CA THR A 20 -3.18 -0.05 -16.52
C THR A 20 -3.21 0.29 -15.05
N LYS A 21 -2.21 -0.21 -14.31
CA LYS A 21 -2.03 0.04 -12.89
C LYS A 21 -1.64 1.51 -12.72
N PHE A 22 -2.62 2.40 -12.71
CA PHE A 22 -2.39 3.83 -12.49
C PHE A 22 -1.94 4.05 -11.05
N PHE A 23 -0.67 4.40 -10.86
CA PHE A 23 -0.18 4.90 -9.59
C PHE A 23 -0.71 6.32 -9.38
N ARG A 24 -1.75 6.45 -8.57
CA ARG A 24 -2.28 7.75 -8.15
C ARG A 24 -1.47 8.26 -6.97
N TRP A 25 -0.74 9.35 -7.18
CA TRP A 25 -0.10 10.09 -6.09
C TRP A 25 -1.14 10.92 -5.32
N ILE A 26 -1.19 10.75 -4.01
CA ILE A 26 -2.06 11.52 -3.12
C ILE A 26 -1.16 12.33 -2.20
N LYS A 27 -1.40 13.65 -2.10
CA LYS A 27 -0.66 14.51 -1.18
C LYS A 27 -1.05 14.18 0.25
N TYR A 28 -0.07 14.15 1.14
CA TYR A 28 -0.31 13.87 2.56
C TYR A 28 -1.29 14.86 3.20
N ASP A 29 -1.25 16.12 2.77
CA ASP A 29 -2.12 17.19 3.25
C ASP A 29 -3.62 16.98 2.97
N ASN A 30 -3.96 16.04 2.08
CA ASN A 30 -5.36 15.70 1.78
C ASN A 30 -5.99 14.79 2.86
N PHE A 31 -5.18 14.20 3.74
CA PHE A 31 -5.64 13.33 4.81
C PHE A 31 -6.02 14.15 6.05
N ARG A 32 -7.16 13.83 6.66
CA ARG A 32 -7.69 14.49 7.86
C ARG A 32 -7.87 13.49 9.00
N ASN A 33 -7.94 13.99 10.22
CA ASN A 33 -8.19 13.16 11.42
C ASN A 33 -7.23 11.97 11.52
N ILE A 34 -5.92 12.24 11.43
CA ILE A 34 -4.89 11.21 11.45
C ILE A 34 -4.72 10.72 12.88
N GLU A 35 -5.17 9.50 13.15
CA GLU A 35 -5.15 8.86 14.46
C GLU A 35 -4.31 7.58 14.41
N GLU A 36 -3.37 7.40 15.34
CA GLU A 36 -2.60 6.16 15.42
C GLU A 36 -3.48 5.01 15.93
N VAL A 37 -3.61 3.96 15.12
CA VAL A 37 -4.37 2.75 15.48
C VAL A 37 -3.45 1.72 16.13
N GLY A 38 -2.17 1.70 15.74
CA GLY A 38 -1.22 0.78 16.32
C GLY A 38 0.17 0.88 15.74
N LYS A 39 1.14 0.57 16.59
CA LYS A 39 2.56 0.62 16.28
C LYS A 39 3.18 -0.76 16.42
N GLY A 40 3.71 -1.27 15.32
CA GLY A 40 4.53 -2.48 15.28
C GLY A 40 6.03 -2.17 15.28
N GLY A 41 6.84 -3.22 15.27
CA GLY A 41 8.30 -3.11 15.14
C GLY A 41 8.74 -2.40 13.86
N PHE A 42 8.06 -2.67 12.74
CA PHE A 42 8.45 -2.19 11.41
C PHE A 42 7.59 -1.04 10.86
N SER A 43 6.42 -0.78 11.44
CA SER A 43 5.49 0.22 10.89
C SER A 43 4.58 0.82 11.96
N VAL A 44 3.91 1.91 11.60
CA VAL A 44 2.78 2.50 12.32
C VAL A 44 1.58 2.52 11.39
N VAL A 45 0.42 2.15 11.89
CA VAL A 45 -0.86 2.23 11.16
C VAL A 45 -1.64 3.40 11.71
N TYR A 46 -2.15 4.24 10.82
CA TYR A 46 -3.01 5.36 11.13
C TYR A 46 -4.37 5.16 10.47
N LYS A 47 -5.42 5.55 11.19
CA LYS A 47 -6.76 5.77 10.65
C LYS A 47 -6.87 7.23 10.25
N THR A 48 -7.50 7.50 9.13
CA THR A 48 -7.67 8.85 8.60
C THR A 48 -8.89 8.92 7.70
N SER A 49 -9.40 10.14 7.49
CA SER A 49 -10.42 10.43 6.50
C SER A 49 -9.76 11.00 5.24
N TYR A 50 -10.08 10.42 4.08
CA TYR A 50 -9.68 10.93 2.76
C TYR A 50 -10.94 11.16 1.94
N GLU A 51 -11.14 12.41 1.50
CA GLU A 51 -12.41 12.83 0.85
C GLU A 51 -13.62 12.50 1.73
N LEU A 52 -14.37 11.44 1.41
CA LEU A 52 -15.54 10.96 2.17
C LEU A 52 -15.30 9.59 2.80
N ASP A 53 -14.16 8.97 2.52
CA ASP A 53 -13.85 7.60 2.91
C ASP A 53 -12.97 7.58 4.16
N GLU A 54 -13.22 6.59 5.02
CA GLU A 54 -12.30 6.24 6.09
C GLU A 54 -11.26 5.25 5.54
N VAL A 55 -9.98 5.62 5.67
CA VAL A 55 -8.87 4.83 5.12
C VAL A 55 -7.83 4.56 6.20
N ALA A 56 -7.12 3.44 6.07
CA ALA A 56 -5.99 3.10 6.91
C ALA A 56 -4.68 3.32 6.13
N ILE A 57 -3.77 4.13 6.69
CA ILE A 57 -2.44 4.37 6.13
C ILE A 57 -1.40 3.61 6.96
N LYS A 58 -0.56 2.82 6.29
CA LYS A 58 0.57 2.12 6.91
C LYS A 58 1.89 2.81 6.57
N ILE A 59 2.54 3.39 7.56
CA ILE A 59 3.85 4.05 7.42
C ILE A 59 4.94 3.10 7.92
N ILE A 60 5.89 2.78 7.04
CA ILE A 60 7.01 1.87 7.35
C ILE A 60 8.18 2.68 7.92
N LYS A 61 8.64 2.32 9.13
CA LYS A 61 9.84 2.89 9.74
C LYS A 61 11.05 2.32 9.00
N ASP A 62 12.02 3.15 8.64
CA ASP A 62 13.21 2.83 7.81
C ASP A 62 13.05 2.85 6.27
N SER A 63 11.99 3.47 5.72
CA SER A 63 11.87 3.67 4.26
C SER A 63 13.07 4.42 3.63
N HIS A 64 13.76 5.25 4.43
CA HIS A 64 14.95 5.97 4.02
C HIS A 64 16.17 5.08 3.70
N LYS A 65 16.22 3.83 4.19
CA LYS A 65 17.38 2.95 3.97
C LYS A 65 17.34 2.15 2.67
N ASN A 66 16.21 2.09 1.97
CA ASN A 66 16.12 1.28 0.75
C ASN A 66 15.03 1.72 -0.24
N LYS A 67 14.88 3.03 -0.48
CA LYS A 67 13.92 3.57 -1.48
C LYS A 67 14.08 2.94 -2.88
N LYS A 68 15.28 2.48 -3.24
CA LYS A 68 15.55 1.77 -4.52
C LYS A 68 14.95 0.36 -4.58
N VAL A 69 14.96 -0.39 -3.47
CA VAL A 69 14.50 -1.79 -3.43
C VAL A 69 12.97 -1.85 -3.50
N PHE A 70 12.28 -0.98 -2.77
CA PHE A 70 10.81 -0.93 -2.79
C PHE A 70 10.20 -0.55 -4.15
N LEU A 71 10.92 0.21 -4.98
CA LEU A 71 10.47 0.55 -6.34
C LEU A 71 10.76 -0.58 -7.35
N ASN A 72 11.76 -1.42 -7.07
CA ASN A 72 12.23 -2.48 -7.97
C ASN A 72 11.60 -3.86 -7.67
N GLU A 73 10.90 -4.02 -6.55
CA GLU A 73 10.16 -5.25 -6.22
C GLU A 73 8.79 -5.35 -6.92
N ASN A 74 8.41 -4.36 -7.74
CA ASN A 74 7.17 -4.34 -8.53
C ASN A 74 7.41 -4.13 -10.04
N SER A 75 8.64 -4.35 -10.53
CA SER A 75 8.98 -4.36 -11.96
C SER A 75 9.24 -5.77 -12.45
#